data_AF-A0A5B0P859-F1
#
_entry.id   AF-A0A5B0P859-F1
#
_cell.length_a   1.000
_cell.length_b   1.000
_cell.length_c   1.000
_cell.angle_alpha   90.00
_cell.angle_beta   90.00
_cell.angle_gamma   90.00
#
_symmetry.space_group_name_H-M   'P 1'
#
loop_
_entity.id
_entity.type
_entity.pdbx_description
1 polymer ?
#
loop_
_entity_poly.entity_id
_entity_poly.type
_entity_poly.pdbx_seq_one_letter_code
_entity_poly.pdbx_strand_id
1 'polypeptide(L)'
;MRIAHPAQVKVIEEDGTKKITKWVAKVRINNINPTPNPHTTNALMYEACGLLLQEFKKALESCRCLSWALKKKGSGIQVAC
;
A
#
# COMPACT_ATOMS: atom_id res chain seq x y z
N MET A 1 -9.39 15.41 7.77
CA MET A 1 -10.22 14.42 7.04
C MET A 1 -9.77 14.33 5.59
N ARG A 2 -9.75 13.12 4.99
CA ARG A 2 -9.36 12.89 3.58
C ARG A 2 -10.47 12.09 2.89
N ILE A 3 -10.68 12.34 1.60
CA ILE A 3 -11.58 11.56 0.76
C ILE A 3 -10.73 10.70 -0.17
N ALA A 4 -11.11 9.44 -0.32
CA ALA A 4 -10.49 8.49 -1.22
C ALA A 4 -11.36 8.34 -2.47
N HIS A 5 -10.76 8.44 -3.65
CA HIS A 5 -11.41 8.22 -4.93
C HIS A 5 -10.69 7.09 -5.68
N PRO A 6 -11.43 6.15 -6.30
CA PRO A 6 -10.81 5.17 -7.19
C PRO A 6 -10.22 5.89 -8.41
N ALA A 7 -9.01 5.53 -8.79
CA ALA A 7 -8.32 6.07 -9.94
C ALA A 7 -7.80 4.93 -10.83
N GLN A 8 -7.85 5.13 -12.14
CA GLN A 8 -7.25 4.23 -13.11
C GLN A 8 -6.16 5.00 -13.85
N VAL A 9 -4.93 4.52 -13.76
CA VAL A 9 -3.76 5.15 -14.36
C VAL A 9 -3.25 4.27 -15.49
N LYS A 10 -3.21 4.83 -16.68
CA LYS A 10 -2.57 4.18 -17.83
C LYS A 10 -1.07 4.38 -17.72
N VAL A 11 -0.34 3.29 -17.57
CA VAL A 11 1.12 3.26 -17.55
C VAL A 11 1.60 2.69 -18.88
N ILE A 12 2.65 3.29 -19.43
CA ILE A 12 3.39 2.76 -20.56
C ILE A 12 4.69 2.24 -19.97
N GLU A 13 4.89 0.93 -20.01
CA GLU A 13 6.13 0.27 -19.56
C GLU A 13 7.26 0.56 -20.56
N GLU A 14 8.51 0.34 -20.16
CA GLU A 14 9.69 0.68 -20.98
C GLU A 14 9.74 -0.07 -22.32
N ASP A 15 9.06 -1.22 -22.40
CA ASP A 15 8.88 -2.05 -23.60
C ASP A 15 7.74 -1.56 -24.52
N GLY A 16 7.05 -0.48 -24.15
CA GLY A 16 5.90 0.07 -24.87
C GLY A 16 4.55 -0.57 -24.50
N THR A 17 4.53 -1.55 -23.58
CA THR A 17 3.30 -2.21 -23.12
C THR A 17 2.41 -1.22 -22.36
N LYS A 18 1.12 -1.19 -22.72
CA LYS A 18 0.12 -0.32 -22.07
C LYS A 18 -0.64 -1.10 -21.01
N LYS A 19 -0.52 -0.69 -19.75
CA LYS A 19 -1.19 -1.31 -18.61
C LYS A 19 -2.10 -0.32 -17.89
N ILE A 20 -3.33 -0.73 -17.59
CA ILE A 20 -4.21 0.03 -16.70
C ILE A 20 -3.97 -0.47 -15.27
N THR A 21 -3.46 0.42 -14.43
CA THR A 21 -3.22 0.15 -13.00
C THR A 21 -4.28 0.83 -12.16
N LYS A 22 -4.77 0.15 -11.12
CA LYS A 22 -5.79 0.68 -10.21
C LYS A 22 -5.09 1.34 -9.02
N TRP A 23 -5.48 2.57 -8.73
CA TRP A 23 -4.93 3.41 -7.67
C TRP A 23 -6.06 4.02 -6.83
N VAL A 24 -5.69 4.62 -5.71
CA VAL A 24 -6.60 5.40 -4.86
C VAL A 24 -6.04 6.82 -4.73
N ALA A 25 -6.76 7.79 -5.27
CA ALA A 25 -6.43 9.20 -5.12
C ALA A 25 -6.97 9.70 -3.77
N LYS A 26 -6.10 10.27 -2.93
CA LYS A 26 -6.48 10.84 -1.63
C LYS A 26 -6.43 12.36 -1.65
N VAL A 27 -7.59 13.00 -1.48
CA VAL A 27 -7.73 14.46 -1.47
C VAL A 27 -8.03 14.95 -0.04
N ARG A 28 -7.38 16.04 0.38
CA ARG A 28 -7.66 16.70 1.67
C ARG A 28 -8.75 17.77 1.45
N ILE A 29 -9.83 17.69 2.22
CA ILE A 29 -11.05 18.52 2.04
C ILE A 29 -10.78 20.02 2.25
N ASN A 30 -9.83 20.39 3.11
CA ASN A 30 -9.57 21.79 3.49
C ASN A 30 -8.16 22.26 3.10
N ASN A 31 -7.52 21.66 2.09
CA ASN A 31 -6.18 22.03 1.68
C ASN A 31 -6.21 22.71 0.30
N ILE A 32 -6.45 24.02 0.30
CA ILE A 32 -6.64 24.81 -0.92
C ILE A 32 -5.33 24.89 -1.73
N ASN A 33 -4.17 24.84 -1.05
CA ASN A 33 -2.85 24.79 -1.67
C ASN A 33 -2.07 23.55 -1.19
N PRO A 34 -2.27 22.38 -1.81
CA PRO A 34 -1.57 21.17 -1.42
C PRO A 34 -0.08 21.28 -1.69
N THR A 35 0.72 21.36 -0.63
CA THR A 35 2.17 21.17 -0.74
C THR A 35 2.47 19.68 -0.95
N PRO A 36 3.47 19.31 -1.76
CA PRO A 36 3.78 17.91 -2.03
C PRO A 36 4.37 17.19 -0.81
N ASN A 37 5.10 17.90 0.06
CA ASN A 37 5.86 17.31 1.18
C ASN A 37 5.01 16.40 2.10
N PRO A 38 3.82 16.81 2.60
CA PRO A 38 2.97 15.94 3.41
C PRO A 38 2.42 14.73 2.66
N HIS A 39 2.33 14.75 1.33
CA HIS A 39 1.90 13.62 0.52
C HIS A 39 3.06 12.62 0.35
N THR A 40 4.27 13.12 0.13
CA THR A 40 5.50 12.32 0.06
C THR A 40 5.77 11.57 1.38
N THR A 41 5.61 12.24 2.53
CA THR A 41 5.78 11.57 3.84
C THR A 41 4.80 10.42 4.04
N ASN A 42 3.54 10.55 3.64
CA ASN A 42 2.60 9.43 3.78
C ASN A 42 2.96 8.27 2.85
N ALA A 43 3.38 8.57 1.62
CA ALA A 43 3.79 7.55 0.66
C ALA A 43 4.96 6.71 1.23
N LEU A 44 5.98 7.40 1.77
CA LEU A 44 7.11 6.76 2.44
C LEU A 44 6.69 5.94 3.68
N MET A 45 5.75 6.45 4.47
CA MET A 45 5.21 5.70 5.61
C MET A 45 4.47 4.42 5.18
N TYR A 46 3.64 4.49 4.13
CA TYR A 46 2.95 3.31 3.61
C TYR A 46 3.94 2.28 3.05
N GLU A 47 4.98 2.74 2.36
CA GLU A 47 6.06 1.89 1.86
C GLU A 47 6.82 1.22 3.01
N ALA A 48 7.22 1.97 4.03
CA ALA A 48 7.88 1.45 5.22
C ALA A 48 7.00 0.41 5.96
N CYS A 49 5.70 0.70 6.13
CA CYS A 49 4.75 -0.26 6.69
C CYS A 49 4.61 -1.52 5.83
N GLY A 50 4.66 -1.38 4.49
CA GLY A 50 4.66 -2.50 3.56
C GLY A 50 5.88 -3.41 3.72
N LEU A 51 7.07 -2.82 3.83
CA LEU A 51 8.32 -3.54 4.07
C LEU A 51 8.30 -4.28 5.41
N LEU A 52 7.86 -3.61 6.48
CA LEU A 52 7.72 -4.23 7.80
C LEU A 52 6.71 -5.39 7.79
N LEU A 53 5.57 -5.22 7.11
CA LEU A 53 4.57 -6.28 6.97
C LEU A 53 5.13 -7.48 6.20
N GLN A 54 5.94 -7.25 5.17
CA GLN A 54 6.59 -8.31 4.42
C GLN A 54 7.54 -9.13 5.31
N GLU A 55 8.38 -8.48 6.11
CA GLU A 55 9.26 -9.16 7.06
C GLU A 55 8.49 -9.91 8.14
N PHE A 56 7.41 -9.31 8.66
CA PHE A 56 6.52 -9.97 9.62
C PHE A 56 5.89 -11.24 9.05
N LYS A 57 5.45 -11.23 7.78
CA LYS A 57 4.90 -12.43 7.12
C LYS A 57 5.94 -13.55 7.00
N LYS A 58 7.19 -13.23 6.64
CA LYS A 58 8.29 -14.21 6.62
C LYS A 58 8.55 -14.82 8.01
N ALA A 59 8.51 -13.99 9.05
CA ALA A 59 8.65 -14.45 10.42
C ALA A 59 7.49 -15.38 10.86
N LEU A 60 6.25 -15.05 10.47
CA LEU A 60 5.08 -15.88 10.74
C LEU A 60 5.18 -17.26 10.06
N GLU A 61 5.60 -17.30 8.80
CA GLU A 61 5.75 -18.54 8.04
C GLU A 61 6.75 -19.49 8.71
N SER A 62 7.89 -18.96 9.17
CA SER A 62 8.96 -19.73 9.81
C SER A 62 8.66 -20.13 11.27
N CYS A 63 7.67 -19.51 11.93
CA CYS A 63 7.33 -19.80 13.33
C CYS A 63 6.75 -21.22 13.50
N ARG A 64 7.47 -22.12 14.20
CA ARG A 64 7.05 -23.52 14.41
C ARG A 64 5.91 -23.68 15.41
N CYS A 65 5.81 -22.78 16.38
CA CYS A 65 4.80 -22.83 17.44
C CYS A 65 3.42 -22.32 16.99
N LEU A 66 3.32 -21.75 15.79
CA LEU A 66 2.09 -21.17 15.25
C LEU A 66 1.30 -22.22 14.45
N SER A 67 0.00 -22.33 14.72
CA SER A 67 -0.87 -23.20 13.94
C SER A 67 -0.99 -22.72 12.49
N TRP A 68 -1.22 -23.65 11.56
CA TRP A 68 -1.39 -23.33 10.14
C TRP A 68 -2.53 -22.33 9.89
N ALA A 69 -3.63 -22.45 10.65
CA ALA A 69 -4.76 -21.54 10.55
C ALA A 69 -4.38 -20.08 10.86
N LEU A 70 -3.52 -19.86 11.86
CA LEU A 70 -3.03 -18.53 12.22
C LEU A 70 -2.03 -17.99 11.18
N LYS A 71 -1.15 -18.84 10.65
CA LYS A 71 -0.24 -18.47 9.55
C LYS A 71 -1.01 -18.00 8.31
N LYS A 72 -2.06 -18.75 7.94
CA LYS A 72 -2.93 -18.41 6.80
C LYS A 72 -3.70 -17.11 7.01
N LYS A 73 -4.14 -16.81 8.25
CA LYS A 73 -4.74 -15.50 8.56
C LYS A 73 -3.71 -14.38 8.43
N GLY A 74 -2.51 -14.58 8.94
CA GLY A 74 -1.44 -13.58 8.89
C GLY A 74 -0.95 -13.26 7.48
N SER A 75 -0.86 -14.25 6.59
CA SER A 75 -0.45 -14.03 5.20
C SER A 75 -1.45 -13.15 4.42
N GLY A 76 -2.73 -13.17 4.82
CA GLY A 76 -3.80 -12.35 4.25
C GLY A 76 -3.81 -10.88 4.70
N ILE A 77 -3.00 -10.49 5.69
CA ILE A 77 -2.94 -9.09 6.16
C ILE A 77 -2.41 -8.19 5.03
N GLN A 78 -3.02 -7.01 4.86
CA GLN A 78 -2.59 -6.01 3.88
C GLN A 78 -2.46 -4.66 4.57
N VAL A 79 -1.56 -3.81 4.06
CA VAL A 79 -1.51 -2.41 4.49
C VAL A 79 -2.80 -1.74 4.01
N ALA A 80 -3.55 -1.17 4.94
CA ALA A 80 -4.73 -0.38 4.61
C ALA A 80 -4.28 0.95 3.99
N CYS A 81 -4.29 1.00 2.66
CA CYS A 81 -4.10 2.21 1.89
C CYS A 81 -5.41 2.98 1.82
#